data_AF-A0A8B9NVU7-F1
#
_entry.id   AF-A0A8B9NVU7-F1
#
_cell.length_a   1.000
_cell.length_b   1.000
_cell.length_c   1.000
_cell.angle_alpha   90.00
_cell.angle_beta   90.00
_cell.angle_gamma   90.00
#
_symmetry.space_group_name_H-M   'P 1'
#
loop_
_entity.id
_entity.type
_entity.pdbx_description
1 polymer ?
#
loop_
_entity_poly.entity_id
_entity_poly.type
_entity_poly.pdbx_seq_one_letter_code
_entity_poly.pdbx_strand_id
1 'polypeptide(L)'
;MLEFLLNLTSQISKLQNIEFDLDAAHSFCQWQCCLQMGFYLNQILSSPLPEPDLTRLYSGTLVHRLCQELKSAPSAENVFSLSPKMTQFYQDLLNTVNSTVPPDFFQKKTKTKSESCKKKKACNKTKASRCAIPETQPLCDGNRFASLRVDD
;
A
#
# COMPACT_ATOMS: atom_id res chain seq x y z
N MET A 1 20.49 -25.89 -33.44
CA MET A 1 21.11 -25.56 -32.14
C MET A 1 21.46 -24.08 -32.04
N LEU A 2 22.17 -23.50 -33.03
CA LEU A 2 22.47 -22.06 -33.08
C LEU A 2 21.21 -21.17 -33.10
N GLU A 3 20.20 -21.49 -33.92
CA GLU A 3 18.91 -20.77 -33.95
C GLU A 3 18.18 -20.76 -32.60
N PHE A 4 18.27 -21.86 -31.85
CA PHE A 4 17.66 -21.99 -30.53
C PHE A 4 18.40 -21.11 -29.50
N LEU A 5 19.73 -21.08 -29.56
CA LEU A 5 20.55 -20.23 -28.71
C LEU A 5 20.39 -18.74 -29.04
N LEU A 6 20.26 -18.38 -30.32
CA LEU A 6 20.00 -17.01 -30.76
C LEU A 6 18.62 -16.53 -30.30
N ASN A 7 17.60 -17.39 -30.41
CA ASN A 7 16.26 -17.12 -29.88
C ASN A 7 16.25 -17.00 -28.35
N LEU A 8 16.97 -17.88 -27.64
CA LEU A 8 17.08 -17.80 -26.17
C LEU A 8 17.79 -16.51 -25.73
N THR A 9 18.85 -16.12 -26.43
CA THR A 9 19.60 -14.89 -26.15
C THR A 9 18.78 -13.63 -26.48
N SER A 10 17.96 -13.67 -27.55
CA SER A 10 16.99 -12.62 -27.90
C SER A 10 15.87 -12.49 -26.86
N GLN A 11 15.40 -13.60 -26.29
CA GLN A 11 14.40 -13.59 -25.22
C GLN A 11 15.00 -13.11 -23.89
N ILE A 12 16.26 -13.45 -23.58
CA ILE A 12 17.00 -12.98 -22.40
C ILE A 12 17.31 -11.49 -22.50
N SER A 13 17.71 -10.98 -23.67
CA SER A 13 17.97 -9.56 -23.87
C SER A 13 16.68 -8.72 -23.83
N LYS A 14 15.55 -9.27 -24.33
CA LYS A 14 14.21 -8.69 -24.12
C LYS A 14 13.83 -8.63 -22.65
N LEU A 15 14.17 -9.64 -21.85
CA LEU A 15 13.96 -9.62 -20.39
C LEU A 15 14.85 -8.59 -19.69
N GLN A 16 16.09 -8.37 -20.17
CA GLN A 16 16.99 -7.33 -19.64
C GLN A 16 16.60 -5.90 -20.05
N ASN A 17 15.69 -5.73 -21.02
CA ASN A 17 15.15 -4.44 -21.46
C ASN A 17 13.72 -4.20 -20.96
N ILE A 18 13.28 -4.94 -19.94
CA ILE A 18 12.05 -4.61 -19.21
C ILE A 18 12.45 -3.51 -18.23
N GLU A 19 12.13 -2.28 -18.58
CA GLU A 19 12.22 -1.15 -17.65
C GLU A 19 11.55 -1.54 -16.33
N PHE A 20 12.32 -1.47 -15.25
CA PHE A 20 11.83 -1.80 -13.92
C PHE A 20 10.80 -0.75 -13.50
N ASP A 21 9.53 -1.12 -13.48
CA ASP A 21 8.43 -0.24 -13.10
C ASP A 21 8.46 0.01 -11.58
N LEU A 22 9.21 1.04 -11.19
CA LEU A 22 9.40 1.44 -9.80
C LEU A 22 8.07 1.79 -9.12
N ASP A 23 7.14 2.42 -9.84
CA ASP A 23 5.83 2.79 -9.31
C ASP A 23 4.99 1.55 -9.02
N ALA A 24 5.01 0.54 -9.90
CA ALA A 24 4.37 -0.74 -9.65
C ALA A 24 5.01 -1.47 -8.46
N ALA A 25 6.34 -1.50 -8.37
CA ALA A 25 7.05 -2.10 -7.23
C ALA A 25 6.69 -1.43 -5.91
N HIS A 26 6.66 -0.09 -5.88
CA HIS A 26 6.29 0.68 -4.69
C HIS A 26 4.83 0.44 -4.28
N SER A 27 3.91 0.45 -5.26
CA SER A 27 2.50 0.15 -5.04
C SER A 27 2.29 -1.27 -4.51
N PHE A 28 3.06 -2.23 -5.03
CA PHE A 28 3.04 -3.61 -4.57
C PHE A 28 3.51 -3.73 -3.13
N CYS A 29 4.62 -3.08 -2.77
CA CYS A 29 5.09 -3.05 -1.38
C CYS A 29 4.03 -2.49 -0.42
N GLN A 30 3.35 -1.40 -0.81
CA GLN A 30 2.27 -0.84 0.01
C GLN A 30 1.10 -1.82 0.18
N TRP A 31 0.67 -2.43 -0.93
CA TRP A 31 -0.40 -3.43 -0.91
C TRP A 31 -0.04 -4.64 -0.01
N GLN A 32 1.19 -5.14 -0.10
CA GLN A 32 1.67 -6.23 0.74
C GLN A 32 1.67 -5.86 2.22
N CYS A 33 2.19 -4.67 2.57
CA CYS A 33 2.16 -4.18 3.95
C CYS A 33 0.74 -4.10 4.51
N CYS A 34 -0.20 -3.55 3.72
CA CYS A 34 -1.61 -3.46 4.13
C CYS A 34 -2.25 -4.84 4.37
N LEU A 35 -2.04 -5.78 3.45
CA LEU A 35 -2.57 -7.14 3.59
C LEU A 35 -1.94 -7.90 4.75
N GLN A 36 -0.64 -7.74 4.98
CA GLN A 36 0.05 -8.34 6.11
C GLN A 36 -0.53 -7.85 7.44
N MET A 37 -0.83 -6.55 7.56
CA MET A 37 -1.50 -6.01 8.74
C MET A 37 -2.93 -6.54 8.90
N GLY A 38 -3.68 -6.65 7.80
CA GLY A 38 -5.01 -7.27 7.81
C GLY A 38 -4.98 -8.74 8.26
N PHE A 39 -3.97 -9.49 7.83
CA PHE A 39 -3.75 -10.87 8.27
C PHE A 39 -3.46 -10.94 9.78
N TYR A 40 -2.56 -10.11 10.30
CA TYR A 40 -2.31 -10.06 11.74
C TYR A 40 -3.54 -9.67 12.55
N LEU A 41 -4.32 -8.71 12.04
CA LEU A 41 -5.59 -8.34 12.65
C LEU A 41 -6.56 -9.53 12.70
N ASN A 42 -6.67 -10.31 11.63
CA ASN A 42 -7.48 -11.52 11.60
C ASN A 42 -7.04 -12.50 12.71
N GLN A 43 -5.75 -12.73 12.88
CA GLN A 43 -5.23 -13.63 13.92
C GLN A 43 -5.52 -13.13 15.34
N ILE A 44 -5.35 -11.84 15.60
CA ILE A 44 -5.63 -11.23 16.91
C ILE A 44 -7.12 -11.38 17.28
N LEU A 45 -8.00 -11.34 16.28
CA LEU A 45 -9.44 -11.52 16.45
C LEU A 45 -9.88 -12.99 16.50
N SER A 46 -8.94 -13.93 16.67
CA SER A 46 -9.20 -15.38 16.65
C SER A 46 -9.70 -15.91 15.30
N SER A 47 -9.18 -15.35 14.21
CA SER A 47 -9.38 -15.79 12.82
C SER A 47 -10.85 -15.86 12.37
N PRO A 48 -11.62 -14.74 12.48
CA PRO A 48 -13.02 -14.69 12.07
C PRO A 48 -13.21 -14.87 10.55
N LEU A 49 -12.17 -14.60 9.75
CA LEU A 49 -12.16 -14.83 8.31
C LEU A 49 -11.26 -16.02 7.94
N PRO A 50 -11.61 -16.76 6.87
CA PRO A 50 -10.76 -17.85 6.39
C PRO A 50 -9.39 -17.32 5.96
N GLU A 51 -8.33 -18.03 6.35
CA GLU A 51 -6.97 -17.65 5.99
C GLU A 51 -6.73 -17.80 4.47
N PRO A 52 -6.15 -16.78 3.82
CA PRO A 52 -5.81 -16.87 2.41
C PRO A 52 -4.54 -17.71 2.19
N ASP A 53 -4.42 -18.33 1.02
CA ASP A 53 -3.16 -18.93 0.56
C ASP A 53 -2.13 -17.83 0.26
N LEU A 54 -1.21 -17.62 1.20
CA LEU A 54 -0.17 -16.58 1.11
C LEU A 54 0.79 -16.77 -0.06
N THR A 55 1.04 -18.02 -0.47
CA THR A 55 1.94 -18.33 -1.59
C THR A 55 1.35 -17.81 -2.89
N ARG A 56 0.05 -18.05 -3.07
CA ARG A 56 -0.68 -17.56 -4.24
C ARG A 56 -0.95 -16.06 -4.15
N LEU A 57 -1.25 -15.54 -2.96
CA LEU A 57 -1.51 -14.12 -2.73
C LEU A 57 -0.28 -13.26 -3.05
N TYR A 58 0.90 -13.62 -2.55
CA TYR A 58 2.14 -12.88 -2.78
C TYR A 58 2.92 -13.32 -4.02
N SER A 59 2.28 -14.06 -4.91
CA SER A 59 2.90 -14.45 -6.18
C SER A 59 3.14 -13.23 -7.06
N GLY A 60 4.40 -12.82 -7.18
CA GLY A 60 4.79 -11.66 -7.96
C GLY A 60 4.37 -11.76 -9.44
N THR A 61 4.37 -12.96 -10.02
CA THR A 61 3.93 -13.17 -11.41
C THR A 61 2.44 -12.92 -11.59
N LEU A 62 1.61 -13.34 -10.63
CA LEU A 62 0.17 -13.11 -10.66
C LEU A 62 -0.14 -11.62 -10.50
N VAL A 63 0.47 -10.97 -9.51
CA VAL A 63 0.20 -9.55 -9.23
C VAL A 63 0.73 -8.64 -10.32
N HIS A 64 1.89 -8.96 -10.90
CA HIS A 64 2.43 -8.24 -12.05
C HIS A 64 1.52 -8.35 -13.28
N ARG A 65 1.01 -9.54 -13.60
CA ARG A 65 0.03 -9.71 -14.69
C ARG A 65 -1.24 -8.90 -14.42
N LEU A 66 -1.80 -9.00 -13.23
CA LEU A 66 -3.01 -8.27 -12.85
C LEU A 66 -2.81 -6.75 -12.99
N CYS A 67 -1.66 -6.23 -12.57
CA CYS A 67 -1.31 -4.81 -12.74
C CYS A 67 -1.30 -4.40 -14.21
N GLN A 68 -0.72 -5.22 -15.09
CA GLN A 68 -0.72 -4.96 -16.53
C GLN A 68 -2.12 -5.01 -17.14
N GLU A 69 -2.94 -5.98 -16.75
CA GLU A 69 -4.33 -6.09 -17.20
C GLU A 69 -5.15 -4.88 -16.78
N LEU A 70 -5.02 -4.44 -15.52
CA LEU A 70 -5.68 -3.23 -15.01
C LEU A 70 -5.21 -1.96 -15.73
N LYS A 71 -3.92 -1.85 -16.05
CA LYS A 71 -3.36 -0.71 -16.81
C LYS A 71 -3.84 -0.67 -18.26
N SER A 72 -4.07 -1.84 -18.85
CA SER A 72 -4.46 -1.97 -20.26
C SER A 72 -5.98 -1.91 -20.44
N ALA A 73 -6.75 -2.24 -19.41
CA ALA A 73 -8.20 -2.22 -19.45
C ALA A 73 -8.74 -0.78 -19.45
N PRO A 74 -9.79 -0.48 -20.23
CA PRO A 74 -10.39 0.86 -20.22
C PRO A 74 -11.13 1.19 -18.91
N SER A 75 -11.40 0.17 -18.09
CA SER A 75 -11.98 0.30 -16.75
C SER A 75 -11.75 -0.98 -15.95
N ALA A 76 -11.71 -0.88 -14.62
CA ALA A 76 -11.43 -2.01 -13.72
C ALA A 76 -12.46 -3.13 -13.83
N GLU A 77 -13.73 -2.81 -14.11
CA GLU A 77 -14.82 -3.77 -14.28
C GLU A 77 -14.60 -4.70 -15.47
N ASN A 78 -13.85 -4.25 -16.49
CA ASN A 78 -13.57 -5.06 -17.66
C ASN A 78 -12.66 -6.26 -17.34
N VAL A 79 -11.81 -6.13 -16.31
CA VAL A 79 -11.00 -7.24 -15.80
C VAL A 79 -11.89 -8.35 -15.23
N PHE A 80 -13.05 -7.99 -14.68
CA PHE A 80 -14.01 -8.92 -14.08
C PHE A 80 -15.11 -9.36 -15.04
N SER A 81 -15.11 -8.89 -16.29
CA SER A 81 -16.18 -9.16 -17.28
C SER A 81 -16.48 -10.64 -17.51
N LEU A 82 -15.49 -11.52 -17.32
CA LEU A 82 -15.65 -12.97 -17.42
C LEU A 82 -16.43 -13.60 -16.25
N SER A 83 -16.68 -12.85 -15.17
CA SER A 83 -17.37 -13.33 -13.97
C SER A 83 -18.38 -12.30 -13.45
N PRO A 84 -19.69 -12.47 -13.75
CA PRO A 84 -20.73 -11.57 -13.27
C PRO A 84 -20.75 -11.42 -11.74
N LYS A 85 -20.46 -12.51 -11.02
CA LYS A 85 -20.37 -12.51 -9.55
C LYS A 85 -19.24 -11.60 -9.05
N MET A 86 -18.09 -11.62 -9.71
CA MET A 86 -16.93 -10.82 -9.33
C MET A 86 -17.17 -9.33 -9.64
N THR A 87 -17.80 -9.02 -10.78
CA THR A 87 -18.20 -7.66 -11.13
C THR A 87 -19.17 -7.08 -10.11
N GLN A 88 -20.21 -7.83 -9.72
CA GLN A 88 -21.17 -7.37 -8.71
C GLN A 88 -20.51 -7.14 -7.36
N PHE A 89 -19.68 -8.09 -6.91
CA PHE A 89 -18.94 -7.93 -5.66
C PHE A 89 -18.04 -6.70 -5.65
N TYR A 90 -17.34 -6.43 -6.76
CA TYR A 90 -16.53 -5.23 -6.91
C TYR A 90 -17.37 -3.96 -6.84
N GLN A 91 -18.52 -3.91 -7.51
CA GLN A 91 -19.44 -2.77 -7.46
C GLN A 91 -19.99 -2.54 -6.04
N ASP A 92 -20.41 -3.60 -5.36
CA ASP A 92 -20.91 -3.51 -3.98
C ASP A 92 -19.85 -2.94 -3.04
N LEU A 93 -18.61 -3.41 -3.16
CA LEU A 93 -17.49 -2.91 -2.36
C LEU A 93 -17.17 -1.46 -2.71
N LEU A 94 -17.09 -1.12 -3.99
CA LEU A 94 -16.80 0.24 -4.45
C LEU A 94 -17.88 1.23 -3.97
N ASN A 95 -19.15 0.85 -4.09
CA ASN A 95 -20.28 1.65 -3.61
C ASN A 95 -20.24 1.84 -2.09
N THR A 96 -19.92 0.79 -1.34
CA THR A 96 -19.77 0.86 0.12
C THR A 96 -18.62 1.78 0.53
N VAL A 97 -17.48 1.68 -0.16
CA VAL A 97 -16.33 2.57 0.09
C VAL A 97 -16.70 4.01 -0.23
N ASN A 98 -17.28 4.27 -1.39
CA ASN A 98 -17.69 5.62 -1.82
C ASN A 98 -18.74 6.25 -0.90
N SER A 99 -19.59 5.46 -0.24
CA SER A 99 -20.57 5.97 0.72
C SER A 99 -20.00 6.18 2.13
N THR A 100 -18.92 5.46 2.48
CA THR A 100 -18.29 5.51 3.81
C THR A 100 -17.19 6.56 3.90
N VAL A 101 -16.45 6.78 2.81
CA VAL A 101 -15.34 7.73 2.77
C VAL A 101 -15.81 9.11 2.27
N PRO A 102 -15.25 10.22 2.81
CA PRO A 102 -15.53 11.54 2.29
C PRO A 102 -15.21 11.65 0.78
N PRO A 103 -15.98 12.44 -0.01
CA PRO A 103 -15.79 12.56 -1.46
C PRO A 103 -14.46 13.20 -1.87
N ASP A 104 -13.76 13.83 -0.93
CA ASP A 104 -12.42 14.39 -1.08
C ASP A 104 -11.29 13.39 -0.76
N PHE A 105 -11.62 12.22 -0.20
CA PHE A 105 -10.63 11.21 0.23
C PHE A 105 -9.76 10.70 -0.92
N PHE A 106 -10.35 10.48 -2.09
CA PHE A 106 -9.63 10.03 -3.28
C PHE A 106 -9.14 11.16 -4.19
N GLN A 107 -9.43 12.42 -3.84
CA GLN A 107 -8.98 13.54 -4.65
C GLN A 107 -7.45 13.68 -4.51
N LYS A 108 -6.73 13.47 -5.61
CA LYS A 108 -5.31 13.84 -5.69
C LYS A 108 -5.21 15.33 -5.39
N LYS A 109 -4.66 15.69 -4.23
CA LYS A 109 -4.31 17.06 -3.91
C LYS A 109 -3.40 17.58 -5.02
N THR A 110 -3.92 18.41 -5.90
CA THR A 110 -3.09 19.19 -6.81
C THR A 110 -2.14 19.99 -5.92
N LYS A 111 -0.84 19.86 -6.16
CA LYS A 111 0.18 20.63 -5.45
C LYS A 111 -0.08 22.12 -5.73
N THR A 112 -0.89 22.78 -4.90
CA THR A 112 -0.77 24.22 -4.74
C THR A 112 0.59 24.43 -4.12
N LYS A 113 1.49 25.09 -4.86
CA LYS A 113 2.82 25.51 -4.37
C LYS A 113 2.62 26.17 -3.00
N SER A 114 3.06 25.51 -1.94
CA SER A 114 3.12 26.15 -0.63
C SER A 114 4.13 27.28 -0.71
N GLU A 115 3.63 28.50 -0.52
CA GLU A 115 4.45 29.70 -0.38
C GLU A 115 5.44 29.48 0.76
N SER A 116 6.72 29.62 0.41
CA SER A 116 7.85 29.67 1.31
C SER A 116 7.59 30.64 2.47
N CYS A 117 7.55 30.12 3.71
CA CYS A 117 7.57 30.95 4.91
C CYS A 117 8.89 31.75 4.96
N LYS A 118 8.87 33.00 4.49
CA LYS A 118 9.88 34.01 4.83
C LYS A 118 9.67 34.45 6.28
N LYS A 119 10.53 34.02 7.20
CA LYS A 119 10.85 34.79 8.42
C LYS A 119 12.34 34.70 8.73
N LYS A 120 13.07 35.74 8.32
CA LYS A 120 14.35 36.13 8.91
C LYS A 120 14.06 36.83 10.25
N LYS A 121 14.66 36.39 11.37
CA LYS A 121 15.38 37.29 12.29
C LYS A 121 16.20 36.50 13.30
N ALA A 122 17.50 36.79 13.32
CA ALA A 122 18.47 36.31 14.28
C ALA A 122 18.13 36.78 15.70
N CYS A 123 18.42 35.95 16.70
CA CYS A 123 18.57 36.36 18.09
C CYS A 123 19.84 35.74 18.69
N ASN A 124 20.87 36.59 18.70
CA ASN A 124 22.02 36.73 19.59
C ASN A 124 22.41 35.63 20.59
N LYS A 125 23.71 35.30 20.54
CA LYS A 125 24.52 34.61 21.56
C LYS A 125 24.43 35.32 22.91
N THR A 126 24.14 34.57 23.99
CA THR A 126 24.97 34.60 25.21
C THR A 126 24.76 33.41 26.14
N LYS A 127 25.91 32.89 26.60
CA LYS A 127 26.23 32.18 27.85
C LYS A 127 25.85 30.70 28.00
N ALA A 128 26.92 29.93 28.20
CA ALA A 128 26.95 28.55 28.66
C ALA A 128 26.36 28.41 30.06
N SER A 129 25.52 27.40 30.23
CA SER A 129 25.35 26.69 31.50
C SER A 129 24.97 25.24 31.18
N ARG A 130 25.70 24.32 31.77
CA ARG A 130 25.56 22.87 31.64
C ARG A 130 24.21 22.48 32.27
N CYS A 131 23.31 21.84 31.54
CA CYS A 131 22.03 21.39 32.10
C CYS A 131 21.71 19.95 31.67
N ALA A 132 21.28 19.19 32.66
CA ALA A 132 21.06 17.76 32.66
C ALA A 132 19.98 17.29 31.67
N ILE A 133 20.10 16.02 31.29
CA ILE A 133 19.11 15.22 30.57
C ILE A 133 17.73 15.38 31.23
N PRO A 134 16.68 15.80 30.51
CA PRO A 134 15.31 15.50 30.89
C PRO A 134 14.92 14.17 30.25
N GLU A 135 14.64 13.17 31.07
CA GLU A 135 13.92 11.96 30.67
C GLU A 135 12.52 12.36 30.20
N THR A 136 12.32 12.44 28.88
CA THR A 136 10.99 12.53 28.31
C THR A 136 10.35 11.14 28.39
N GLN A 137 9.54 10.93 29.43
CA GLN A 137 8.65 9.77 29.47
C GLN A 137 7.78 9.74 28.20
N PRO A 138 7.66 8.61 27.50
CA PRO A 138 6.59 8.43 26.54
C PRO A 138 5.30 8.27 27.35
N LEU A 139 4.42 9.27 27.27
CA LEU A 139 3.01 9.09 27.59
C LEU A 139 2.43 8.15 26.52
N CYS A 140 2.70 6.86 26.67
CA CYS A 140 1.94 5.82 25.98
C CYS A 140 0.62 5.69 26.73
N ASP A 141 -0.33 6.56 26.39
CA ASP A 141 -1.73 6.33 26.73
C ASP A 141 -2.13 4.94 26.22
N GLY A 142 -2.78 4.18 27.11
CA GLY A 142 -2.87 2.73 27.08
C GLY A 142 -3.49 2.10 25.82
N ASN A 143 -3.39 0.76 25.79
CA ASN A 143 -3.93 -0.06 24.72
C ASN A 143 -5.44 0.20 24.51
N ARG A 144 -5.80 0.82 23.39
CA ARG A 144 -7.18 1.09 22.94
C ARG A 144 -8.10 -0.14 22.97
N PHE A 145 -7.53 -1.34 22.88
CA PHE A 145 -8.26 -2.60 22.85
C PHE A 145 -8.51 -3.20 24.24
N ALA A 146 -8.08 -2.54 25.33
CA ALA A 146 -8.29 -3.03 26.69
C ALA A 146 -9.78 -3.24 27.04
N SER A 147 -10.68 -2.49 26.40
CA SER A 147 -12.13 -2.62 26.58
C SER A 147 -12.76 -3.85 25.91
N LEU A 148 -11.99 -4.65 25.16
CA LEU A 148 -12.47 -5.89 24.54
C LEU A 148 -12.16 -7.14 25.37
N ARG A 149 -11.66 -6.99 26.59
CA ARG A 149 -11.55 -8.12 27.51
C ARG A 149 -12.95 -8.52 27.96
N VAL A 150 -13.32 -9.75 27.64
CA VAL A 150 -14.50 -10.43 28.20
C VAL A 150 -14.03 -11.06 29.51
N ASP A 151 -14.68 -10.72 30.62
CA ASP A 151 -14.45 -11.36 31.92
C ASP A 151 -14.91 -12.84 31.85
N ASP A 152 -14.10 -13.73 32.41
CA ASP A 152 -14.34 -15.17 32.55
C ASP A 152 -15.35 -15.46 33.67
#